data_AF-A0A2V8NC90-F1
#
_entry.id   AF-A0A2V8NC90-F1
#
_cell.length_a   1.000
_cell.length_b   1.000
_cell.length_c   1.000
_cell.angle_alpha   90.00
_cell.angle_beta   90.00
_cell.angle_gamma   90.00
#
_symmetry.space_group_name_H-M   'P 1'
#
loop_
_entity.id
_entity.type
_entity.pdbx_description
1 polymer ?
#
loop_
_entity_poly.entity_id
_entity_poly.type
_entity_poly.pdbx_seq_one_letter_code
_entity_poly.pdbx_strand_id
1 'polypeptide(L)'
;MADATHAEVHRHPAPTSFIRKYIFSLDHKVIGIQYILLALTAVLVGMIMSVLMRVNLSWPGTHIRILATLFPTGAPGGVMSPEFYLSLVTMHGTIMVFFVLTTAPQGGFGNYFLPIQIGAEDMAFPFLNMMSFWVTFVGFMVLLLAIFAEGNLTIGAWVSKLGESFAAGSGTVGPIGGWTGYAPLSALGKIAGPGQGAGVNLWIISIAIFCVGSLLGALNFITTLLNMRTRGMSLMRMPLTCWAWFTTAVLALLSFPVLLGGGILLLLDRIAGTSFFIPGGSYVSGALVPLHNGGSPLLWQHLFWFFGHPEVYIAILPGMGATSHILSTFARKPIFGYRAMVFAIFAIGMLGFFVWGHHMFISGMSPYSAVAFSILTLSIGVPSAIKTFNWIGTLWGARIRFTTPMLFALGFVSLFVAGGITGLVLGQTSLDFFFHDTYFVTAHFHLVMGVASIFGMFAATYFWFPKMFGRMMNESLGKFHFWITFLGVYAIFIPFHAMGMLGMPRRYANFGEYEFLKNSHGLVAFVTVAAIVTVAVQIVFYFNLVWSMFKGKKANDNPWEATTLEWTTATPPPHDNFAGHEPVVYRGPYEFSVPGASKDFTMQ
;
A
#
# COMPACT_ATOMS: atom_id res chain seq x y z
N MET A 1 29.86 7.07 41.97
CA MET A 1 29.16 8.31 41.55
C MET A 1 28.97 8.26 40.06
N ALA A 2 27.76 7.93 39.63
CA ALA A 2 27.13 8.35 38.38
C ALA A 2 25.70 7.80 38.42
N ASP A 3 24.90 8.33 39.35
CA ASP A 3 23.44 8.34 39.21
C ASP A 3 23.14 9.20 37.99
N ALA A 4 23.18 8.58 36.81
CA ALA A 4 22.54 9.15 35.64
C ALA A 4 21.04 9.04 35.91
N THR A 5 20.47 10.13 36.39
CA THR A 5 19.04 10.42 36.37
C THR A 5 18.47 9.92 35.04
N HIS A 6 17.76 8.79 35.08
CA HIS A 6 16.89 8.38 34.00
C HIS A 6 15.95 9.57 33.78
N ALA A 7 16.16 10.30 32.69
CA ALA A 7 15.24 11.34 32.28
C ALA A 7 13.84 10.73 32.33
N GLU A 8 12.91 11.37 33.05
CA GLU A 8 11.50 11.06 32.93
C GLU A 8 11.18 11.02 31.44
N VAL A 9 10.97 9.83 30.89
CA VAL A 9 10.39 9.69 29.55
C VAL A 9 9.12 10.52 29.63
N HIS A 10 9.01 11.57 28.81
CA HIS A 10 7.93 12.54 28.88
C HIS A 10 6.57 11.83 28.83
N ARG A 11 6.00 11.54 29.99
CA ARG A 11 4.69 10.90 30.12
C ARG A 11 3.66 11.94 29.79
N HIS A 12 3.05 11.82 28.62
CA HIS A 12 1.90 12.65 28.30
C HIS A 12 0.69 12.15 29.10
N PRO A 13 -0.03 13.03 29.79
CA PRO A 13 -1.20 12.63 30.55
C PRO A 13 -2.30 12.13 29.60
N ALA A 14 -3.11 11.20 30.08
CA ALA A 14 -4.26 10.70 29.33
C ALA A 14 -5.16 11.87 28.86
N PRO A 15 -5.68 11.83 27.62
CA PRO A 15 -6.43 12.94 27.06
C PRO A 15 -7.76 13.14 27.79
N THR A 16 -8.03 14.38 28.19
CA THR A 16 -9.24 14.76 28.94
C THR A 16 -10.41 15.19 28.04
N SER A 17 -10.15 15.64 26.81
CA SER A 17 -11.19 16.11 25.87
C SER A 17 -11.37 15.16 24.68
N PHE A 18 -12.58 15.14 24.10
CA PHE A 18 -12.89 14.33 22.92
C PHE A 18 -11.95 14.64 21.73
N ILE A 19 -11.69 15.93 21.49
CA ILE A 19 -10.81 16.39 20.41
C ILE A 19 -9.39 15.85 20.59
N ARG A 20 -8.84 15.93 21.80
CA ARG A 20 -7.50 15.38 22.10
C ARG A 20 -7.47 13.86 22.18
N LYS A 21 -8.62 13.20 22.37
CA LYS A 21 -8.69 11.75 22.43
C LYS A 21 -8.80 11.09 21.06
N TYR A 22 -9.55 11.68 20.11
CA TYR A 22 -9.91 11.01 18.86
C TYR A 22 -9.58 11.77 17.57
N ILE A 23 -9.34 13.09 17.64
CA ILE A 23 -9.06 13.91 16.45
C ILE A 23 -7.57 14.25 16.42
N PHE A 24 -7.11 15.10 17.34
CA PHE A 24 -5.71 15.49 17.51
C PHE A 24 -5.09 14.72 18.68
N SER A 25 -5.14 13.38 18.57
CA SER A 25 -4.58 12.46 19.56
C SER A 25 -3.09 12.32 19.42
N LEU A 26 -2.41 12.18 20.56
CA LEU A 26 -0.99 11.85 20.63
C LEU A 26 -0.77 10.34 20.80
N ASP A 27 -1.80 9.59 21.21
CA ASP A 27 -1.71 8.15 21.45
C ASP A 27 -1.53 7.38 20.12
N HIS A 28 -0.39 6.69 19.98
CA HIS A 28 -0.07 5.88 18.81
C HIS A 28 -1.15 4.84 18.44
N LYS A 29 -1.92 4.32 19.42
CA LYS A 29 -3.02 3.37 19.18
C LYS A 29 -4.17 4.04 18.42
N VAL A 30 -4.53 5.26 18.84
CA VAL A 30 -5.58 6.04 18.17
C VAL A 30 -5.12 6.45 16.78
N ILE A 31 -3.88 6.94 16.65
CA ILE A 31 -3.31 7.32 15.35
C ILE A 31 -3.25 6.11 14.40
N GLY A 32 -2.87 4.93 14.89
CA GLY A 32 -2.91 3.68 14.12
C GLY A 32 -4.31 3.34 13.62
N ILE A 33 -5.35 3.48 14.46
CA ILE A 33 -6.75 3.30 14.04
C ILE A 33 -7.15 4.35 13.00
N GLN A 34 -6.76 5.61 13.17
CA GLN A 34 -7.05 6.68 12.21
C GLN A 34 -6.46 6.36 10.81
N TYR A 35 -5.23 5.86 10.75
CA TYR A 35 -4.61 5.38 9.52
C TYR A 35 -5.33 4.18 8.90
N ILE A 36 -5.76 3.21 9.71
CA ILE A 36 -6.55 2.06 9.23
C ILE A 36 -7.89 2.54 8.65
N LEU A 37 -8.58 3.49 9.29
CA LEU A 37 -9.83 4.06 8.79
C LEU A 37 -9.64 4.85 7.50
N LEU A 38 -8.54 5.62 7.39
CA LEU A 38 -8.16 6.30 6.16
C LEU A 38 -7.96 5.30 5.02
N ALA A 39 -7.18 4.25 5.24
CA ALA A 39 -6.92 3.22 4.26
C ALA A 39 -8.18 2.41 3.88
N LEU A 40 -9.07 2.12 4.85
CA LEU A 40 -10.36 1.49 4.59
C LEU A 40 -11.29 2.38 3.73
N THR A 41 -11.20 3.69 3.88
CA THR A 41 -11.95 4.64 3.04
C THR A 41 -11.33 4.70 1.64
N ALA A 42 -10.00 4.82 1.57
CA ALA A 42 -9.24 4.86 0.32
C ALA A 42 -9.45 3.60 -0.52
N VAL A 43 -9.37 2.40 0.06
CA VAL A 43 -9.56 1.15 -0.66
C VAL A 43 -10.98 1.02 -1.19
N LEU A 44 -12.00 1.46 -0.45
CA LEU A 44 -13.38 1.45 -0.94
C LEU A 44 -13.52 2.32 -2.20
N VAL A 45 -12.98 3.54 -2.18
CA VAL A 45 -12.97 4.44 -3.34
C VAL A 45 -12.22 3.80 -4.52
N GLY A 46 -11.03 3.25 -4.27
CA GLY A 46 -10.21 2.58 -5.28
C GLY A 46 -10.90 1.36 -5.89
N MET A 47 -11.62 0.56 -5.11
CA MET A 47 -12.36 -0.61 -5.59
C MET A 47 -13.57 -0.22 -6.44
N ILE A 48 -14.29 0.85 -6.08
CA ILE A 48 -15.38 1.39 -6.91
C ILE A 48 -14.83 1.81 -8.27
N MET A 49 -13.73 2.56 -8.31
CA MET A 49 -13.07 2.95 -9.56
C MET A 49 -12.65 1.73 -10.39
N SER A 50 -12.12 0.69 -9.74
CA SER A 50 -11.75 -0.57 -10.41
C SER A 50 -12.95 -1.24 -11.09
N VAL A 51 -14.07 -1.39 -10.38
CA VAL A 51 -15.30 -1.98 -10.94
C VAL A 51 -15.82 -1.15 -12.12
N LEU A 52 -15.82 0.18 -12.02
CA LEU A 52 -16.26 1.05 -13.12
C LEU A 52 -15.38 0.86 -14.37
N MET A 53 -14.05 0.79 -14.21
CA MET A 53 -13.14 0.49 -15.31
C MET A 53 -13.43 -0.88 -15.93
N ARG A 54 -13.64 -1.91 -15.11
CA ARG A 54 -13.92 -3.28 -15.58
C ARG A 54 -15.23 -3.37 -16.36
N VAL A 55 -16.29 -2.70 -15.88
CA VAL A 55 -17.58 -2.62 -16.58
C VAL A 55 -17.41 -1.97 -17.95
N ASN A 56 -16.70 -0.83 -18.02
CA ASN A 56 -16.44 -0.16 -19.31
C ASN A 56 -15.68 -1.07 -20.30
N LEU A 57 -14.67 -1.80 -19.84
CA LEU A 57 -13.89 -2.70 -20.69
C LEU A 57 -14.70 -3.88 -21.25
N SER A 58 -15.72 -4.35 -20.53
CA SER A 58 -16.51 -5.53 -20.94
C SER A 58 -17.75 -5.15 -21.74
N TRP A 59 -18.35 -4.02 -21.40
CA TRP A 59 -19.56 -3.52 -22.03
C TRP A 59 -19.37 -2.02 -22.33
N PRO A 60 -18.53 -1.69 -23.33
CA PRO A 60 -18.35 -0.31 -23.74
C PRO A 60 -19.69 0.27 -24.20
N GLY A 61 -19.98 1.52 -23.83
CA GLY A 61 -21.28 2.16 -24.10
C GLY A 61 -22.35 1.92 -23.03
N THR A 62 -22.05 1.21 -21.93
CA THR A 62 -23.00 1.05 -20.82
C THR A 62 -23.40 2.41 -20.24
N HIS A 63 -24.71 2.68 -20.21
CA HIS A 63 -25.26 3.89 -19.62
C HIS A 63 -25.38 3.75 -18.10
N ILE A 64 -24.51 4.42 -17.35
CA ILE A 64 -24.55 4.47 -15.89
C ILE A 64 -25.10 5.84 -15.49
N ARG A 65 -26.40 5.90 -15.14
CA ARG A 65 -27.12 7.16 -14.86
C ARG A 65 -26.44 8.04 -13.82
N ILE A 66 -25.89 7.45 -12.75
CA ILE A 66 -25.20 8.22 -11.70
C ILE A 66 -23.92 8.90 -12.21
N LEU A 67 -23.25 8.33 -13.21
CA LEU A 67 -22.08 8.97 -13.83
C LEU A 67 -22.47 10.19 -14.65
N ALA A 68 -23.63 10.17 -15.32
CA ALA A 68 -24.15 11.35 -16.01
C ALA A 68 -24.36 12.53 -15.04
N THR A 69 -24.83 12.23 -13.83
CA THR A 69 -25.06 13.24 -12.79
C THR A 69 -23.76 13.66 -12.10
N LEU A 70 -22.84 12.74 -11.79
CA LEU A 70 -21.63 13.09 -11.04
C LEU A 70 -20.50 13.63 -11.92
N PHE A 71 -20.38 13.12 -13.16
CA PHE A 71 -19.30 13.43 -14.10
C PHE A 71 -19.86 13.80 -15.48
N PRO A 72 -20.64 14.89 -15.62
CA PRO A 72 -21.33 15.23 -16.86
C PRO A 72 -20.41 15.38 -18.07
N THR A 73 -19.15 15.80 -17.87
CA THR A 73 -18.17 15.94 -18.96
C THR A 73 -17.33 14.68 -19.18
N GLY A 74 -17.05 13.91 -18.12
CA GLY A 74 -16.29 12.64 -18.22
C GLY A 74 -17.15 11.45 -18.64
N ALA A 75 -18.46 11.50 -18.41
CA ALA A 75 -19.41 10.47 -18.77
C ALA A 75 -20.70 11.05 -19.37
N PRO A 76 -20.62 11.74 -20.53
CA PRO A 76 -21.79 12.37 -21.15
C PRO A 76 -22.89 11.35 -21.43
N GLY A 77 -24.13 11.67 -21.02
CA GLY A 77 -25.26 10.73 -21.14
C GLY A 77 -25.11 9.43 -20.32
N GLY A 78 -24.16 9.39 -19.39
CA GLY A 78 -23.85 8.22 -18.56
C GLY A 78 -22.88 7.24 -19.21
N VAL A 79 -22.32 7.56 -20.39
CA VAL A 79 -21.33 6.73 -21.09
C VAL A 79 -19.94 7.28 -20.83
N MET A 80 -19.06 6.45 -20.27
CA MET A 80 -17.69 6.81 -19.92
C MET A 80 -16.85 7.18 -21.16
N SER A 81 -16.21 8.35 -21.14
CA SER A 81 -15.25 8.74 -22.17
C SER A 81 -13.90 8.03 -21.96
N PRO A 82 -13.06 7.87 -23.01
CA PRO A 82 -11.72 7.32 -22.88
C PRO A 82 -10.85 8.08 -21.88
N GLU A 83 -10.99 9.40 -21.81
CA GLU A 83 -10.24 10.25 -20.88
C GLU A 83 -10.71 10.04 -19.45
N PHE A 84 -12.02 9.88 -19.21
CA PHE A 84 -12.52 9.56 -17.88
C PHE A 84 -12.07 8.15 -17.44
N TYR A 85 -12.07 7.17 -18.34
CA TYR A 85 -11.46 5.86 -18.07
C TYR A 85 -9.99 5.98 -17.63
N LEU A 86 -9.18 6.74 -18.36
CA LEU A 86 -7.78 6.98 -17.99
C LEU A 86 -7.64 7.73 -16.66
N SER A 87 -8.59 8.63 -16.36
CA SER A 87 -8.65 9.29 -15.06
C SER A 87 -8.90 8.31 -13.94
N LEU A 88 -9.85 7.37 -14.10
CA LEU A 88 -10.08 6.30 -13.14
C LEU A 88 -8.84 5.40 -12.98
N VAL A 89 -8.13 5.07 -14.06
CA VAL A 89 -6.88 4.30 -14.01
C VAL A 89 -5.82 5.03 -13.17
N THR A 90 -5.68 6.34 -13.41
CA THR A 90 -4.71 7.20 -12.69
C THR A 90 -5.05 7.25 -11.20
N MET A 91 -6.29 7.58 -10.88
CA MET A 91 -6.77 7.74 -9.52
C MET A 91 -6.77 6.41 -8.74
N HIS A 92 -7.24 5.32 -9.35
CA HIS A 92 -7.19 3.99 -8.73
C HIS A 92 -5.76 3.60 -8.36
N GLY A 93 -4.83 3.70 -9.31
CA GLY A 93 -3.43 3.34 -9.06
C GLY A 93 -2.81 4.19 -7.94
N THR A 94 -3.01 5.51 -7.97
CA THR A 94 -2.48 6.41 -6.94
C THR A 94 -3.09 6.15 -5.57
N ILE A 95 -4.41 5.99 -5.47
CA ILE A 95 -5.09 5.72 -4.20
C ILE A 95 -4.61 4.39 -3.61
N MET A 96 -4.54 3.33 -4.42
CA MET A 96 -4.15 2.01 -3.94
C MET A 96 -2.69 1.96 -3.48
N VAL A 97 -1.77 2.56 -4.23
CA VAL A 97 -0.34 2.54 -3.84
C VAL A 97 -0.12 3.39 -2.60
N PHE A 98 -0.39 4.69 -2.64
CA PHE A 98 -0.01 5.62 -1.58
C PHE A 98 -0.94 5.56 -0.36
N PHE A 99 -2.25 5.56 -0.58
CA PHE A 99 -3.24 5.73 0.49
C PHE A 99 -3.79 4.42 1.07
N VAL A 100 -3.43 3.28 0.47
CA VAL A 100 -3.77 1.96 1.00
C VAL A 100 -2.50 1.19 1.36
N LEU A 101 -1.65 0.90 0.36
CA LEU A 101 -0.52 -0.04 0.50
C LEU A 101 0.67 0.55 1.26
N THR A 102 0.92 1.86 1.19
CA THR A 102 1.88 2.52 2.07
C THR A 102 1.27 2.80 3.46
N THR A 103 0.01 3.23 3.47
CA THR A 103 -0.63 3.84 4.63
C THR A 103 -1.03 2.82 5.71
N ALA A 104 -1.77 1.77 5.36
CA ALA A 104 -2.25 0.81 6.37
C ALA A 104 -1.14 -0.08 6.96
N PRO A 105 -0.24 -0.70 6.16
CA PRO A 105 0.73 -1.65 6.70
C PRO A 105 1.73 -1.04 7.68
N GLN A 106 2.23 0.16 7.37
CA GLN A 106 3.17 0.91 8.23
C GLN A 106 2.42 1.89 9.14
N GLY A 107 1.69 2.84 8.56
CA GLY A 107 1.00 3.89 9.30
C GLY A 107 -0.13 3.38 10.20
N GLY A 108 -0.85 2.34 9.79
CA GLY A 108 -1.91 1.72 10.60
C GLY A 108 -1.36 0.75 11.63
N PHE A 109 -0.94 -0.43 11.17
CA PHE A 109 -0.50 -1.52 12.06
C PHE A 109 0.80 -1.19 12.77
N GLY A 110 1.77 -0.58 12.08
CA GLY A 110 3.04 -0.21 12.69
C GLY A 110 2.86 0.77 13.84
N ASN A 111 2.04 1.82 13.68
CA ASN A 111 1.80 2.77 14.77
C ASN A 111 1.16 2.10 15.98
N TYR A 112 0.17 1.24 15.75
CA TYR A 112 -0.51 0.57 16.84
C TYR A 112 0.42 -0.40 17.58
N PHE A 113 1.13 -1.26 16.85
CA PHE A 113 1.79 -2.44 17.44
C PHE A 113 3.29 -2.29 17.67
N LEU A 114 4.00 -1.43 16.94
CA LEU A 114 5.45 -1.31 17.09
C LEU A 114 5.86 -0.91 18.53
N PRO A 115 5.28 0.15 19.16
CA PRO A 115 5.61 0.50 20.54
C PRO A 115 5.34 -0.65 21.52
N ILE A 116 4.20 -1.31 21.37
CA ILE A 116 3.80 -2.42 22.25
C ILE A 116 4.76 -3.61 22.09
N GLN A 117 5.10 -3.98 20.85
CA GLN A 117 5.99 -5.10 20.55
C GLN A 117 7.43 -4.86 21.01
N ILE A 118 7.85 -3.60 21.21
CA ILE A 118 9.18 -3.28 21.74
C ILE A 118 9.17 -2.95 23.25
N GLY A 119 8.01 -2.98 23.90
CA GLY A 119 7.85 -2.66 25.31
C GLY A 119 7.90 -1.17 25.64
N ALA A 120 7.57 -0.30 24.69
CA ALA A 120 7.52 1.16 24.85
C ALA A 120 6.10 1.64 25.23
N GLU A 121 6.03 2.75 25.98
CA GLU A 121 4.76 3.40 26.35
C GLU A 121 4.10 4.11 25.14
N ASP A 122 4.89 4.73 24.25
CA ASP A 122 4.42 5.42 23.03
C ASP A 122 5.55 5.48 21.97
N MET A 123 5.32 6.21 20.87
CA MET A 123 6.33 6.57 19.87
C MET A 123 7.26 7.68 20.39
N ALA A 124 8.46 7.78 19.82
CA ALA A 124 9.50 8.74 20.24
C ALA A 124 9.06 10.20 20.13
N PHE A 125 8.27 10.52 19.09
CA PHE A 125 7.74 11.86 18.85
C PHE A 125 6.22 11.81 18.66
N PRO A 126 5.41 11.78 19.73
CA PRO A 126 3.95 11.66 19.63
C PRO A 126 3.29 12.79 18.81
N PHE A 127 3.76 14.03 18.98
CA PHE A 127 3.27 15.17 18.20
C PHE A 127 3.60 15.04 16.71
N LEU A 128 4.83 14.62 16.38
CA LEU A 128 5.25 14.37 15.00
C LEU A 128 4.41 13.24 14.37
N ASN A 129 4.05 12.24 15.18
CA ASN A 129 3.21 11.13 14.77
C ASN A 129 1.80 11.58 14.37
N MET A 130 1.19 12.40 15.22
CA MET A 130 -0.12 13.00 14.96
C MET A 130 -0.06 13.87 13.68
N MET A 131 0.97 14.70 13.53
CA MET A 131 1.17 15.53 12.34
C MET A 131 1.33 14.68 11.07
N SER A 132 2.10 13.60 11.13
CA SER A 132 2.27 12.65 10.02
C SER A 132 0.92 12.15 9.51
N PHE A 133 0.00 11.77 10.41
CA PHE A 133 -1.36 11.35 10.03
C PHE A 133 -2.14 12.48 9.35
N TRP A 134 -2.23 13.65 9.97
CA TRP A 134 -3.05 14.75 9.44
C TRP A 134 -2.54 15.29 8.12
N VAL A 135 -1.22 15.36 7.93
CA VAL A 135 -0.60 15.70 6.65
C VAL A 135 -0.99 14.66 5.59
N THR A 136 -0.92 13.37 5.92
CA THR A 136 -1.34 12.29 5.00
C THR A 136 -2.83 12.38 4.66
N PHE A 137 -3.69 12.64 5.64
CA PHE A 137 -5.13 12.85 5.44
C PHE A 137 -5.42 14.03 4.50
N VAL A 138 -4.73 15.16 4.68
CA VAL A 138 -4.85 16.32 3.78
C VAL A 138 -4.40 15.94 2.37
N GLY A 139 -3.31 15.20 2.21
CA GLY A 139 -2.88 14.67 0.92
C GLY A 139 -3.98 13.86 0.23
N PHE A 140 -4.63 12.95 0.96
CA PHE A 140 -5.74 12.15 0.42
C PHE A 140 -6.92 13.02 -0.03
N MET A 141 -7.29 14.03 0.77
CA MET A 141 -8.36 14.96 0.40
C MET A 141 -8.02 15.76 -0.85
N VAL A 142 -6.78 16.26 -0.96
CA VAL A 142 -6.32 16.96 -2.17
C VAL A 142 -6.36 16.04 -3.39
N LEU A 143 -5.98 14.76 -3.23
CA LEU A 143 -6.10 13.78 -4.31
C LEU A 143 -7.56 13.62 -4.75
N LEU A 144 -8.48 13.39 -3.82
CA LEU A 144 -9.90 13.24 -4.15
C LEU A 144 -10.46 14.49 -4.85
N LEU A 145 -9.98 15.69 -4.50
CA LEU A 145 -10.36 16.91 -5.20
C LEU A 145 -9.80 17.01 -6.62
N ALA A 146 -8.67 16.35 -6.92
CA ALA A 146 -8.02 16.40 -8.23
C ALA A 146 -8.93 15.88 -9.37
N ILE A 147 -9.83 14.93 -9.09
CA ILE A 147 -10.79 14.42 -10.09
C ILE A 147 -11.92 15.41 -10.42
N PHE A 148 -12.13 16.43 -9.58
CA PHE A 148 -13.15 17.47 -9.74
C PHE A 148 -12.60 18.82 -10.22
N ALA A 149 -11.28 18.91 -10.45
CA ALA A 149 -10.55 20.17 -10.54
C ALA A 149 -10.78 20.98 -11.84
N GLU A 150 -11.25 20.36 -12.92
CA GLU A 150 -11.49 21.04 -14.20
C GLU A 150 -12.97 21.39 -14.42
N GLY A 151 -13.78 21.28 -13.38
CA GLY A 151 -15.15 21.82 -13.32
C GLY A 151 -15.17 23.27 -12.85
N ASN A 152 -16.36 23.88 -12.82
CA ASN A 152 -16.63 25.25 -12.35
C ASN A 152 -16.42 25.44 -10.82
N LEU A 153 -15.47 24.72 -10.22
CA LEU A 153 -15.33 24.50 -8.79
C LEU A 153 -13.91 24.85 -8.31
N THR A 154 -13.70 26.11 -7.97
CA THR A 154 -12.65 26.47 -7.02
C THR A 154 -13.08 26.05 -5.61
N ILE A 155 -12.13 25.95 -4.65
CA ILE A 155 -12.44 25.67 -3.24
C ILE A 155 -13.49 26.65 -2.67
N GLY A 156 -13.58 27.88 -3.20
CA GLY A 156 -14.62 28.86 -2.86
C GLY A 156 -16.04 28.50 -3.35
N ALA A 157 -16.17 27.68 -4.40
CA ALA A 157 -17.46 27.21 -4.91
C ALA A 157 -18.05 26.07 -4.06
N TRP A 158 -17.21 25.24 -3.43
CA TRP A 158 -17.65 24.22 -2.47
C TRP A 158 -18.32 24.80 -1.23
N VAL A 159 -17.88 25.98 -0.77
CA VAL A 159 -18.43 26.63 0.42
C VAL A 159 -19.65 27.50 0.10
N SER A 160 -19.73 28.06 -1.11
CA SER A 160 -20.78 29.01 -1.50
C SER A 160 -22.01 28.38 -2.18
N LYS A 161 -21.93 27.15 -2.72
CA LYS A 161 -23.01 26.54 -3.52
C LYS A 161 -23.28 25.05 -3.22
N LEU A 162 -23.34 24.67 -1.94
CA LEU A 162 -23.68 23.29 -1.52
C LEU A 162 -25.05 22.78 -2.01
N GLY A 163 -25.96 23.66 -2.46
CA GLY A 163 -27.30 23.28 -2.94
C GLY A 163 -27.45 23.14 -4.47
N GLU A 164 -26.82 24.00 -5.26
CA GLU A 164 -27.02 24.05 -6.73
C GLU A 164 -26.05 23.15 -7.51
N SER A 165 -24.84 22.93 -6.99
CA SER A 165 -23.79 22.16 -7.68
C SER A 165 -24.00 20.64 -7.65
N PHE A 166 -24.80 20.13 -6.71
CA PHE A 166 -25.24 18.72 -6.72
C PHE A 166 -26.31 18.43 -7.78
N ALA A 167 -27.05 19.45 -8.25
CA ALA A 167 -28.11 19.29 -9.24
C ALA A 167 -27.59 19.22 -10.69
N ALA A 168 -26.40 19.77 -10.97
CA ALA A 168 -25.79 19.81 -12.31
C ALA A 168 -24.57 18.90 -12.50
N GLY A 169 -24.06 18.28 -11.43
CA GLY A 169 -22.83 17.50 -11.43
C GLY A 169 -21.56 18.34 -11.25
N SER A 170 -20.59 17.81 -10.52
CA SER A 170 -19.37 18.51 -10.10
C SER A 170 -18.08 17.93 -10.69
N GLY A 171 -18.13 16.71 -11.23
CA GLY A 171 -16.97 15.95 -11.71
C GLY A 171 -16.64 16.19 -13.17
N THR A 172 -15.35 16.19 -13.46
CA THR A 172 -14.83 16.29 -14.82
C THR A 172 -13.90 15.13 -15.12
N VAL A 173 -13.14 15.24 -16.21
CA VAL A 173 -11.96 14.41 -16.39
C VAL A 173 -10.89 14.89 -15.40
N GLY A 174 -10.48 14.01 -14.48
CA GLY A 174 -9.34 14.23 -13.59
C GLY A 174 -8.01 13.94 -14.28
N PRO A 175 -6.87 13.94 -13.55
CA PRO A 175 -5.57 13.63 -14.14
C PRO A 175 -5.57 12.27 -14.85
N ILE A 176 -5.02 12.22 -16.08
CA ILE A 176 -5.06 11.02 -16.97
C ILE A 176 -3.68 10.40 -17.24
N GLY A 177 -2.61 10.89 -16.60
CA GLY A 177 -1.22 10.48 -16.87
C GLY A 177 -0.80 9.11 -16.31
N GLY A 178 -1.74 8.35 -15.75
CA GLY A 178 -1.45 7.17 -14.93
C GLY A 178 -0.80 7.54 -13.59
N TRP A 179 -0.78 6.60 -12.64
CA TRP A 179 -0.17 6.83 -11.32
C TRP A 179 1.33 7.14 -11.36
N THR A 180 1.99 6.83 -12.49
CA THR A 180 3.41 7.12 -12.74
C THR A 180 3.65 8.55 -13.24
N GLY A 181 2.61 9.28 -13.65
CA GLY A 181 2.68 10.68 -14.04
C GLY A 181 3.80 11.00 -15.03
N TYR A 182 3.99 10.17 -16.07
CA TYR A 182 5.16 10.28 -16.93
C TYR A 182 5.20 11.60 -17.71
N ALA A 183 6.36 12.26 -17.66
CA ALA A 183 6.72 13.30 -18.60
C ALA A 183 6.97 12.71 -20.01
N PRO A 184 6.76 13.47 -21.09
CA PRO A 184 6.38 14.88 -21.09
C PRO A 184 4.87 15.11 -20.84
N LEU A 185 4.03 14.08 -20.94
CA LEU A 185 2.57 14.21 -20.86
C LEU A 185 2.12 14.96 -19.60
N SER A 186 2.65 14.58 -18.44
CA SER A 186 2.33 15.21 -17.15
C SER A 186 2.93 16.60 -16.96
N ALA A 187 3.89 17.03 -17.79
CA ALA A 187 4.55 18.34 -17.66
C ALA A 187 3.90 19.42 -18.54
N LEU A 188 3.22 19.02 -19.62
CA LEU A 188 2.72 19.91 -20.68
C LEU A 188 1.44 20.70 -20.32
N GLY A 189 0.88 20.50 -19.13
CA GLY A 189 -0.32 21.21 -18.69
C GLY A 189 -1.53 20.95 -19.59
N LYS A 190 -2.36 21.99 -19.81
CA LYS A 190 -3.62 21.89 -20.58
C LYS A 190 -3.42 21.46 -22.05
N ILE A 191 -2.22 21.63 -22.61
CA ILE A 191 -1.92 21.27 -24.00
C ILE A 191 -1.95 19.75 -24.21
N ALA A 192 -1.72 18.97 -23.15
CA ALA A 192 -1.74 17.51 -23.18
C ALA A 192 -3.14 16.89 -23.22
N GLY A 193 -4.20 17.67 -22.99
CA GLY A 193 -5.59 17.21 -23.06
C GLY A 193 -6.40 17.44 -21.78
N PRO A 194 -7.64 16.95 -21.74
CA PRO A 194 -8.53 17.09 -20.58
C PRO A 194 -7.93 16.46 -19.32
N GLY A 195 -8.13 17.10 -18.16
CA GLY A 195 -7.61 16.66 -16.87
C GLY A 195 -6.14 16.96 -16.61
N GLN A 196 -5.38 17.40 -17.62
CA GLN A 196 -3.93 17.64 -17.54
C GLN A 196 -3.56 19.05 -17.06
N GLY A 197 -4.54 19.93 -16.83
CA GLY A 197 -4.37 21.26 -16.25
C GLY A 197 -4.36 21.23 -14.72
N ALA A 198 -5.42 21.74 -14.09
CA ALA A 198 -5.48 21.85 -12.63
C ALA A 198 -5.49 20.48 -11.93
N GLY A 199 -6.05 19.45 -12.58
CA GLY A 199 -6.11 18.08 -12.04
C GLY A 199 -4.74 17.51 -11.73
N VAL A 200 -3.79 17.61 -12.68
CA VAL A 200 -2.41 17.14 -12.46
C VAL A 200 -1.67 18.03 -11.45
N ASN A 201 -1.94 19.34 -11.38
CA ASN A 201 -1.33 20.18 -10.34
C ASN A 201 -1.73 19.71 -8.94
N LEU A 202 -3.02 19.47 -8.71
CA LEU A 202 -3.51 18.96 -7.42
C LEU A 202 -2.99 17.54 -7.14
N TRP A 203 -2.86 16.70 -8.16
CA TRP A 203 -2.24 15.38 -8.02
C TRP A 203 -0.79 15.50 -7.52
N ILE A 204 0.04 16.34 -8.15
CA ILE A 204 1.43 16.56 -7.73
C ILE A 204 1.49 17.11 -6.30
N ILE A 205 0.66 18.10 -5.97
CA ILE A 205 0.59 18.69 -4.62
C ILE A 205 0.16 17.65 -3.59
N SER A 206 -0.82 16.81 -3.89
CA SER A 206 -1.23 15.71 -3.03
C SER A 206 -0.07 14.76 -2.72
N ILE A 207 0.67 14.34 -3.76
CA ILE A 207 1.83 13.45 -3.59
C ILE A 207 2.93 14.13 -2.77
N ALA A 208 3.21 15.42 -3.01
CA ALA A 208 4.18 16.16 -2.22
C ALA A 208 3.81 16.23 -0.72
N ILE A 209 2.54 16.50 -0.42
CA ILE A 209 2.02 16.49 0.95
C ILE A 209 2.16 15.08 1.56
N PHE A 210 1.80 14.04 0.81
CA PHE A 210 1.95 12.65 1.24
C PHE A 210 3.42 12.28 1.56
N CYS A 211 4.37 12.72 0.74
CA CYS A 211 5.80 12.53 0.99
C CYS A 211 6.22 13.16 2.33
N VAL A 212 5.78 14.38 2.62
CA VAL A 212 6.08 15.04 3.90
C VAL A 212 5.52 14.23 5.07
N GLY A 213 4.26 13.78 4.99
CA GLY A 213 3.65 12.92 6.01
C GLY A 213 4.44 11.63 6.24
N SER A 214 4.87 10.98 5.16
CA SER A 214 5.64 9.74 5.19
C SER A 214 7.04 9.92 5.79
N LEU A 215 7.71 11.03 5.50
CA LEU A 215 9.04 11.35 6.06
C LEU A 215 8.97 11.58 7.58
N LEU A 216 7.96 12.31 8.04
CA LEU A 216 7.70 12.52 9.48
C LEU A 216 7.49 11.17 10.19
N GLY A 217 6.69 10.29 9.59
CA GLY A 217 6.44 8.94 10.11
C GLY A 217 7.72 8.11 10.16
N ALA A 218 8.48 8.05 9.04
CA ALA A 218 9.71 7.27 8.92
C ALA A 218 10.73 7.61 10.01
N LEU A 219 10.99 8.91 10.23
CA LEU A 219 11.89 9.38 11.29
C LEU A 219 11.43 8.93 12.69
N ASN A 220 10.12 9.00 12.94
CA ASN A 220 9.55 8.59 14.21
C ASN A 220 9.70 7.08 14.46
N PHE A 221 9.38 6.25 13.46
CA PHE A 221 9.52 4.78 13.55
C PHE A 221 10.96 4.35 13.81
N ILE A 222 11.93 4.91 13.09
CA ILE A 222 13.35 4.60 13.26
C ILE A 222 13.80 4.96 14.68
N THR A 223 13.47 6.17 15.13
CA THR A 223 13.89 6.66 16.46
C THR A 223 13.24 5.85 17.58
N THR A 224 11.93 5.57 17.47
CA THR A 224 11.17 4.76 18.43
C THR A 224 11.81 3.38 18.58
N LEU A 225 12.03 2.68 17.47
CA LEU A 225 12.57 1.32 17.54
C LEU A 225 14.00 1.29 18.06
N LEU A 226 14.86 2.25 17.70
CA LEU A 226 16.26 2.23 18.11
C LEU A 226 16.46 2.63 19.57
N ASN A 227 15.66 3.58 20.08
CA ASN A 227 15.93 4.25 21.36
C ASN A 227 14.95 3.85 22.48
N MET A 228 13.77 3.30 22.18
CA MET A 228 12.72 3.04 23.18
C MET A 228 12.45 1.57 23.45
N ARG A 229 13.29 0.65 22.96
CA ARG A 229 13.19 -0.77 23.32
C ARG A 229 13.37 -0.96 24.82
N THR A 230 12.56 -1.85 25.36
CA THR A 230 12.62 -2.21 26.76
C THR A 230 13.87 -3.03 27.13
N ARG A 231 14.15 -3.12 28.43
CA ARG A 231 15.32 -3.82 28.96
C ARG A 231 15.35 -5.29 28.54
N GLY A 232 16.51 -5.74 28.08
CA GLY A 232 16.73 -7.12 27.64
C GLY A 232 16.34 -7.42 26.20
N MET A 233 15.68 -6.47 25.50
CA MET A 233 15.37 -6.58 24.08
C MET A 233 16.52 -6.08 23.20
N SER A 234 17.46 -6.97 22.89
CA SER A 234 18.45 -6.69 21.84
C SER A 234 17.79 -6.70 20.45
N LEU A 235 18.47 -6.14 19.44
CA LEU A 235 17.98 -6.13 18.06
C LEU A 235 17.58 -7.53 17.57
N MET A 236 18.40 -8.54 17.86
CA MET A 236 18.14 -9.92 17.46
C MET A 236 17.13 -10.66 18.35
N ARG A 237 16.45 -9.96 19.27
CA ARG A 237 15.29 -10.47 20.03
C ARG A 237 13.98 -9.81 19.59
N MET A 238 13.97 -8.87 18.66
CA MET A 238 12.73 -8.24 18.20
C MET A 238 11.88 -9.18 17.34
N PRO A 239 10.54 -9.10 17.39
CA PRO A 239 9.67 -9.75 16.42
C PRO A 239 10.01 -9.37 14.95
N LEU A 240 9.72 -10.25 13.99
CA LEU A 240 9.95 -9.98 12.56
C LEU A 240 9.07 -8.85 12.01
N THR A 241 7.93 -8.57 12.65
CA THR A 241 7.09 -7.38 12.39
C THR A 241 7.87 -6.09 12.65
N CYS A 242 8.58 -5.99 13.78
CA CYS A 242 9.41 -4.83 14.10
C CYS A 242 10.55 -4.65 13.09
N TRP A 243 11.22 -5.74 12.67
CA TRP A 243 12.24 -5.67 11.62
C TRP A 243 11.67 -5.20 10.28
N ALA A 244 10.50 -5.71 9.89
CA ALA A 244 9.84 -5.29 8.67
C ALA A 244 9.48 -3.80 8.69
N TRP A 245 8.88 -3.30 9.78
CA TRP A 245 8.56 -1.88 9.92
C TRP A 245 9.81 -0.99 10.01
N PHE A 246 10.89 -1.48 10.64
CA PHE A 246 12.15 -0.76 10.68
C PHE A 246 12.75 -0.58 9.29
N THR A 247 12.89 -1.67 8.53
CA THR A 247 13.43 -1.62 7.17
C THR A 247 12.54 -0.78 6.26
N THR A 248 11.22 -0.88 6.41
CA THR A 248 10.24 -0.05 5.69
C THR A 248 10.43 1.43 5.99
N ALA A 249 10.62 1.81 7.25
CA ALA A 249 10.87 3.21 7.63
C ALA A 249 12.21 3.72 7.07
N VAL A 250 13.26 2.90 7.05
CA VAL A 250 14.56 3.26 6.43
C VAL A 250 14.41 3.47 4.93
N LEU A 251 13.72 2.57 4.23
CA LEU A 251 13.42 2.72 2.80
C LEU A 251 12.69 4.04 2.55
N ALA A 252 11.62 4.30 3.30
CA ALA A 252 10.80 5.50 3.18
C ALA A 252 11.64 6.78 3.37
N LEU A 253 12.47 6.83 4.40
CA LEU A 253 13.32 7.99 4.68
C LEU A 253 14.25 8.34 3.51
N LEU A 254 14.74 7.33 2.79
CA LEU A 254 15.71 7.51 1.70
C LEU A 254 15.05 7.68 0.33
N SER A 255 13.86 7.12 0.10
CA SER A 255 13.17 7.12 -1.21
C SER A 255 12.23 8.30 -1.42
N PHE A 256 11.40 8.65 -0.42
CA PHE A 256 10.40 9.73 -0.54
C PHE A 256 10.99 11.12 -0.84
N PRO A 257 12.18 11.51 -0.36
CA PRO A 257 12.75 12.82 -0.71
C PRO A 257 13.00 12.96 -2.22
N VAL A 258 13.33 11.86 -2.92
CA VAL A 258 13.56 11.86 -4.37
C VAL A 258 12.26 12.08 -5.13
N LEU A 259 11.16 11.43 -4.72
CA LEU A 259 9.84 11.67 -5.30
C LEU A 259 9.38 13.11 -5.04
N LEU A 260 9.57 13.61 -3.82
CA LEU A 260 9.23 14.99 -3.47
C LEU A 260 9.99 15.99 -4.34
N GLY A 261 11.31 15.79 -4.50
CA GLY A 261 12.14 16.59 -5.40
C GLY A 261 11.66 16.54 -6.84
N GLY A 262 11.45 15.34 -7.40
CA GLY A 262 10.91 15.17 -8.75
C GLY A 262 9.56 15.85 -8.95
N GLY A 263 8.64 15.69 -7.99
CA GLY A 263 7.32 16.34 -8.00
C GLY A 263 7.40 17.86 -7.97
N ILE A 264 8.29 18.43 -7.16
CA ILE A 264 8.53 19.88 -7.12
C ILE A 264 9.04 20.37 -8.48
N LEU A 265 10.03 19.69 -9.07
CA LEU A 265 10.55 20.03 -10.40
C LEU A 265 9.44 19.96 -11.47
N LEU A 266 8.56 18.97 -11.38
CA LEU A 266 7.47 18.79 -12.33
C LEU A 266 6.42 19.89 -12.17
N LEU A 267 6.16 20.30 -10.93
CA LEU A 267 5.26 21.42 -10.66
C LEU A 267 5.85 22.72 -11.21
N LEU A 268 7.16 22.96 -11.04
CA LEU A 268 7.84 24.14 -11.60
C LEU A 268 7.74 24.19 -13.14
N ASP A 269 7.87 23.06 -13.83
CA ASP A 269 7.70 23.01 -15.30
C ASP A 269 6.29 23.45 -15.71
N ARG A 270 5.30 23.21 -14.85
CA ARG A 270 3.89 23.49 -15.12
C ARG A 270 3.44 24.89 -14.73
N ILE A 271 4.00 25.48 -13.67
CA ILE A 271 3.52 26.75 -13.10
C ILE A 271 4.55 27.88 -13.15
N ALA A 272 5.84 27.57 -13.19
CA ALA A 272 6.93 28.54 -13.11
C ALA A 272 7.71 28.65 -14.43
N GLY A 273 7.36 27.86 -15.45
CA GLY A 273 7.97 27.94 -16.79
C GLY A 273 9.37 27.33 -16.89
N THR A 274 9.76 26.47 -15.94
CA THR A 274 10.99 25.69 -16.08
C THR A 274 10.84 24.59 -17.14
N SER A 275 11.94 23.91 -17.48
CA SER A 275 11.91 22.83 -18.47
C SER A 275 12.84 21.67 -18.09
N PHE A 276 12.66 21.09 -16.90
CA PHE A 276 13.41 19.93 -16.44
C PHE A 276 13.09 18.67 -17.25
N PHE A 277 11.80 18.48 -17.60
CA PHE A 277 11.32 17.23 -18.19
C PHE A 277 10.78 17.38 -19.61
N ILE A 278 10.64 18.61 -20.12
CA ILE A 278 10.15 18.87 -21.47
C ILE A 278 11.34 19.17 -22.41
N PRO A 279 11.52 18.42 -23.51
CA PRO A 279 12.53 18.74 -24.51
C PRO A 279 12.23 20.07 -25.19
N GLY A 280 13.26 20.89 -25.40
CA GLY A 280 13.15 22.13 -26.16
C GLY A 280 12.69 21.88 -27.60
N GLY A 281 11.85 22.76 -28.14
CA GLY A 281 11.31 22.64 -29.50
C GLY A 281 10.21 21.58 -29.67
N SER A 282 9.67 21.02 -28.58
CA SER A 282 8.55 20.08 -28.64
C SER A 282 7.32 20.71 -29.30
N TYR A 283 6.71 19.99 -30.25
CA TYR A 283 5.46 20.40 -30.89
C TYR A 283 4.34 19.43 -30.44
N VAL A 284 3.39 19.94 -29.66
CA VAL A 284 2.33 19.13 -29.05
C VAL A 284 0.98 19.78 -29.33
N SER A 285 0.01 18.98 -29.79
CA SER A 285 -1.37 19.43 -30.05
C SER A 285 -1.46 20.68 -30.95
N GLY A 286 -0.58 20.78 -31.94
CA GLY A 286 -0.56 21.92 -32.88
C GLY A 286 0.15 23.18 -32.36
N ALA A 287 0.77 23.12 -31.19
CA ALA A 287 1.49 24.25 -30.60
C ALA A 287 2.97 23.90 -30.36
N LEU A 288 3.87 24.83 -30.74
CA LEU A 288 5.25 24.78 -30.29
C LEU A 288 5.28 25.14 -28.81
N VAL A 289 5.81 24.27 -27.98
CA VAL A 289 5.93 24.48 -26.55
C VAL A 289 7.14 25.41 -26.32
N PRO A 290 6.94 26.69 -25.92
CA PRO A 290 8.01 27.67 -25.87
C PRO A 290 8.76 27.49 -24.56
N LEU A 291 9.73 26.57 -24.55
CA LEU A 291 10.49 26.23 -23.36
C LEU A 291 12.00 26.23 -23.61
N HIS A 292 12.72 26.27 -22.51
CA HIS A 292 14.18 26.21 -22.46
C HIS A 292 14.71 24.87 -23.02
N ASN A 293 15.90 24.90 -23.64
CA ASN A 293 16.57 23.70 -24.13
C ASN A 293 17.13 22.85 -22.98
N GLY A 294 17.24 21.53 -23.18
CA GLY A 294 17.96 20.61 -22.28
C GLY A 294 17.09 19.75 -21.36
N GLY A 295 15.77 19.93 -21.33
CA GLY A 295 14.88 19.06 -20.55
C GLY A 295 14.82 17.62 -21.08
N SER A 296 14.67 16.66 -20.16
CA SER A 296 14.68 15.23 -20.47
C SER A 296 13.50 14.48 -19.82
N PRO A 297 12.57 13.92 -20.60
CA PRO A 297 11.50 13.07 -20.07
C PRO A 297 12.00 11.86 -19.30
N LEU A 298 13.16 11.31 -19.69
CA LEU A 298 13.76 10.15 -19.02
C LEU A 298 14.26 10.48 -17.61
N LEU A 299 14.62 11.75 -17.34
CA LEU A 299 14.98 12.17 -15.99
C LEU A 299 13.83 11.92 -15.00
N TRP A 300 12.58 12.20 -15.39
CA TRP A 300 11.41 11.88 -14.56
C TRP A 300 11.33 10.38 -14.27
N GLN A 301 11.54 9.52 -15.27
CA GLN A 301 11.49 8.07 -15.06
C GLN A 301 12.55 7.60 -14.07
N HIS A 302 13.78 8.13 -14.15
CA HIS A 302 14.84 7.82 -13.19
C HIS A 302 14.45 8.25 -11.77
N LEU A 303 13.99 9.49 -11.58
CA LEU A 303 13.60 10.02 -10.26
C LEU A 303 12.40 9.26 -9.69
N PHE A 304 11.37 9.04 -10.51
CA PHE A 304 10.16 8.34 -10.12
C PHE A 304 10.45 6.89 -9.75
N TRP A 305 11.23 6.15 -10.54
CA TRP A 305 11.49 4.74 -10.27
C TRP A 305 12.54 4.51 -9.19
N PHE A 306 13.50 5.42 -9.02
CA PHE A 306 14.39 5.41 -7.86
C PHE A 306 13.58 5.43 -6.55
N PHE A 307 12.46 6.14 -6.52
CA PHE A 307 11.47 6.02 -5.46
C PHE A 307 10.61 4.76 -5.59
N GLY A 308 10.03 4.56 -6.77
CA GLY A 308 8.89 3.68 -6.99
C GLY A 308 9.21 2.20 -6.83
N HIS A 309 10.47 1.79 -7.02
CA HIS A 309 10.86 0.42 -6.74
C HIS A 309 11.12 0.14 -5.25
N PRO A 310 11.85 0.99 -4.49
CA PRO A 310 11.82 0.92 -3.03
C PRO A 310 10.40 0.94 -2.44
N GLU A 311 9.49 1.73 -3.03
CA GLU A 311 8.10 1.82 -2.58
C GLU A 311 7.35 0.48 -2.63
N VAL A 312 7.58 -0.36 -3.63
CA VAL A 312 6.93 -1.68 -3.65
C VAL A 312 7.39 -2.57 -2.49
N TYR A 313 8.60 -2.34 -1.96
CA TYR A 313 9.06 -3.02 -0.75
C TYR A 313 8.48 -2.42 0.52
N ILE A 314 8.30 -1.09 0.56
CA ILE A 314 7.60 -0.40 1.64
C ILE A 314 6.17 -0.96 1.81
N ALA A 315 5.50 -1.26 0.70
CA ALA A 315 4.16 -1.86 0.70
C ALA A 315 4.14 -3.32 1.20
N ILE A 316 5.08 -4.17 0.75
CA ILE A 316 5.01 -5.63 0.99
C ILE A 316 5.71 -6.07 2.28
N LEU A 317 6.80 -5.41 2.70
CA LEU A 317 7.63 -5.85 3.84
C LEU A 317 6.84 -5.93 5.14
N PRO A 318 5.99 -4.95 5.52
CA PRO A 318 5.16 -5.07 6.71
C PRO A 318 4.22 -6.29 6.65
N GLY A 319 3.65 -6.57 5.48
CA GLY A 319 2.84 -7.77 5.23
C GLY A 319 3.64 -9.06 5.41
N MET A 320 4.90 -9.10 4.97
CA MET A 320 5.81 -10.22 5.23
C MET A 320 6.12 -10.40 6.72
N GLY A 321 6.31 -9.29 7.45
CA GLY A 321 6.54 -9.30 8.90
C GLY A 321 5.35 -9.89 9.65
N ALA A 322 4.15 -9.37 9.37
CA ALA A 322 2.89 -9.84 9.96
C ALA A 322 2.63 -11.31 9.61
N THR A 323 2.79 -11.69 8.35
CA THR A 323 2.65 -13.08 7.90
C THR A 323 3.60 -14.01 8.66
N SER A 324 4.88 -13.62 8.80
CA SER A 324 5.85 -14.43 9.56
C SER A 324 5.38 -14.65 11.00
N HIS A 325 4.97 -13.58 11.67
CA HIS A 325 4.46 -13.62 13.04
C HIS A 325 3.26 -14.57 13.16
N ILE A 326 2.26 -14.41 12.31
CA ILE A 326 1.00 -15.18 12.30
C ILE A 326 1.26 -16.66 11.99
N LEU A 327 2.12 -16.97 11.01
CA LEU A 327 2.48 -18.35 10.67
C LEU A 327 3.10 -19.07 11.87
N SER A 328 4.02 -18.43 12.59
CA SER A 328 4.61 -19.02 13.80
C SER A 328 3.57 -19.26 14.89
N THR A 329 2.69 -18.27 15.15
CA THR A 329 1.65 -18.36 16.18
C THR A 329 0.69 -19.53 15.95
N PHE A 330 0.20 -19.73 14.73
CA PHE A 330 -0.77 -20.79 14.43
C PHE A 330 -0.14 -22.12 14.02
N ALA A 331 1.16 -22.13 13.67
CA ALA A 331 1.95 -23.36 13.55
C ALA A 331 2.39 -23.92 14.92
N ARG A 332 2.31 -23.11 15.99
CA ARG A 332 2.83 -23.46 17.34
C ARG A 332 4.30 -23.86 17.30
N LYS A 333 5.08 -23.19 16.45
CA LYS A 333 6.50 -23.46 16.22
C LYS A 333 7.29 -22.17 16.12
N PRO A 334 8.55 -22.15 16.59
CA PRO A 334 9.45 -21.04 16.32
C PRO A 334 9.64 -20.82 14.81
N ILE A 335 9.97 -19.59 14.43
CA ILE A 335 10.35 -19.29 13.04
C ILE A 335 11.59 -20.09 12.67
N PHE A 336 11.47 -20.88 11.60
CA PHE A 336 12.63 -21.53 10.99
C PHE A 336 13.58 -20.47 10.41
N GLY A 337 14.84 -20.48 10.83
CA GLY A 337 15.84 -19.56 10.30
C GLY A 337 15.61 -18.08 10.65
N TYR A 338 15.21 -17.74 11.88
CA TYR A 338 14.95 -16.35 12.29
C TYR A 338 16.06 -15.35 11.88
N ARG A 339 17.34 -15.67 12.07
CA ARG A 339 18.45 -14.78 11.64
C ARG A 339 18.48 -14.58 10.13
N ALA A 340 18.30 -15.67 9.36
CA ALA A 340 18.22 -15.60 7.91
C ALA A 340 17.01 -14.78 7.44
N MET A 341 15.86 -14.86 8.15
CA MET A 341 14.70 -14.01 7.90
C MET A 341 15.00 -12.51 8.09
N VAL A 342 15.73 -12.16 9.15
CA VAL A 342 16.15 -10.77 9.41
C VAL A 342 17.07 -10.27 8.30
N PHE A 343 18.12 -11.03 7.97
CA PHE A 343 19.05 -10.65 6.90
C PHE A 343 18.37 -10.56 5.54
N ALA A 344 17.41 -11.45 5.25
CA ALA A 344 16.65 -11.39 4.01
C ALA A 344 15.77 -10.13 3.92
N ILE A 345 15.13 -9.69 5.02
CA ILE A 345 14.37 -8.43 5.05
C ILE A 345 15.29 -7.25 4.72
N PHE A 346 16.47 -7.18 5.33
CA PHE A 346 17.45 -6.14 5.03
C PHE A 346 17.99 -6.20 3.61
N ALA A 347 18.32 -7.39 3.11
CA ALA A 347 18.82 -7.57 1.76
C ALA A 347 17.81 -7.11 0.72
N ILE A 348 16.51 -7.41 0.91
CA ILE A 348 15.43 -6.90 0.07
C ILE A 348 15.40 -5.36 0.10
N GLY A 349 15.43 -4.76 1.29
CA GLY A 349 15.43 -3.30 1.42
C GLY A 349 16.65 -2.64 0.76
N MET A 350 17.85 -3.18 0.98
CA MET A 350 19.08 -2.67 0.38
C MET A 350 19.07 -2.79 -1.14
N LEU A 351 18.78 -3.99 -1.67
CA LEU A 351 18.74 -4.22 -3.12
C LEU A 351 17.64 -3.41 -3.81
N GLY A 352 16.58 -3.05 -3.11
CA GLY A 352 15.52 -2.21 -3.65
C GLY A 352 15.98 -0.86 -4.19
N PHE A 353 17.11 -0.32 -3.71
CA PHE A 353 17.70 0.92 -4.24
C PHE A 353 18.56 0.72 -5.49
N PHE A 354 18.85 -0.52 -5.92
CA PHE A 354 19.81 -0.80 -6.99
C PHE A 354 19.19 -1.37 -8.26
N VAL A 355 17.85 -1.51 -8.33
CA VAL A 355 17.21 -2.26 -9.41
C VAL A 355 16.15 -1.47 -10.19
N TRP A 356 15.93 -0.20 -9.86
CA TRP A 356 14.83 0.59 -10.43
C TRP A 356 14.84 0.67 -11.96
N GLY A 357 16.02 0.55 -12.59
CA GLY A 357 16.18 0.58 -14.04
C GLY A 357 15.45 -0.54 -14.78
N HIS A 358 15.02 -1.61 -14.11
CA HIS A 358 14.19 -2.66 -14.74
C HIS A 358 12.81 -2.18 -15.21
N HIS A 359 12.30 -1.07 -14.67
CA HIS A 359 11.07 -0.45 -15.15
C HIS A 359 11.29 0.40 -16.41
N MET A 360 12.54 0.52 -16.85
CA MET A 360 13.00 1.39 -17.92
C MET A 360 13.65 0.60 -19.06
N PHE A 361 13.50 -0.72 -19.12
CA PHE A 361 14.15 -1.54 -20.16
C PHE A 361 13.77 -1.10 -21.59
N ILE A 362 12.55 -0.58 -21.78
CA ILE A 362 12.05 -0.10 -23.08
C ILE A 362 12.18 1.44 -23.21
N SER A 363 13.00 2.08 -22.38
CA SER A 363 13.25 3.53 -22.46
C SER A 363 14.29 3.93 -23.53
N GLY A 364 14.91 2.97 -24.19
CA GLY A 364 16.07 3.19 -25.09
C GLY A 364 17.41 3.23 -24.36
N MET A 365 17.47 2.76 -23.11
CA MET A 365 18.71 2.66 -22.34
C MET A 365 19.73 1.72 -22.99
N SER A 366 21.02 1.95 -22.71
CA SER A 366 22.10 1.08 -23.18
C SER A 366 21.85 -0.39 -22.78
N PRO A 367 22.02 -1.36 -23.70
CA PRO A 367 21.86 -2.78 -23.39
C PRO A 367 22.75 -3.24 -22.23
N TYR A 368 23.94 -2.67 -22.06
CA TYR A 368 24.83 -2.98 -20.93
C TYR A 368 24.21 -2.57 -19.58
N SER A 369 23.59 -1.39 -19.52
CA SER A 369 22.87 -0.94 -18.32
C SER A 369 21.65 -1.82 -18.05
N ALA A 370 20.90 -2.20 -19.10
CA ALA A 370 19.75 -3.08 -18.97
C ALA A 370 20.15 -4.46 -18.41
N VAL A 371 21.25 -5.04 -18.90
CA VAL A 371 21.79 -6.32 -18.38
C VAL A 371 22.22 -6.18 -16.91
N ALA A 372 22.89 -5.10 -16.54
CA ALA A 372 23.30 -4.87 -15.16
C ALA A 372 22.08 -4.78 -14.21
N PHE A 373 21.06 -4.00 -14.57
CA PHE A 373 19.83 -3.93 -13.80
C PHE A 373 19.08 -5.27 -13.75
N SER A 374 19.07 -6.04 -14.85
CA SER A 374 18.46 -7.37 -14.89
C SER A 374 19.12 -8.33 -13.91
N ILE A 375 20.46 -8.41 -13.87
CA ILE A 375 21.19 -9.27 -12.93
C ILE A 375 20.88 -8.89 -11.48
N LEU A 376 20.91 -7.60 -11.15
CA LEU A 376 20.59 -7.11 -9.81
C LEU A 376 19.14 -7.41 -9.43
N THR A 377 18.19 -7.25 -10.37
CA THR A 377 16.77 -7.56 -10.18
C THR A 377 16.56 -9.04 -9.87
N LEU A 378 17.15 -9.92 -10.68
CA LEU A 378 17.05 -11.37 -10.47
C LEU A 378 17.69 -11.80 -9.14
N SER A 379 18.72 -11.08 -8.68
CA SER A 379 19.36 -11.33 -7.39
C SER A 379 18.44 -11.10 -6.19
N ILE A 380 17.40 -10.26 -6.31
CA ILE A 380 16.36 -10.09 -5.27
C ILE A 380 15.53 -11.36 -5.08
N GLY A 381 15.48 -12.23 -6.09
CA GLY A 381 14.88 -13.55 -5.98
C GLY A 381 15.49 -14.38 -4.85
N VAL A 382 16.79 -14.21 -4.55
CA VAL A 382 17.50 -14.98 -3.52
C VAL A 382 16.98 -14.69 -2.10
N PRO A 383 17.01 -13.45 -1.56
CA PRO A 383 16.48 -13.20 -0.22
C PRO A 383 14.97 -13.46 -0.14
N SER A 384 14.22 -13.25 -1.22
CA SER A 384 12.79 -13.59 -1.28
C SER A 384 12.54 -15.10 -1.17
N ALA A 385 13.38 -15.91 -1.83
CA ALA A 385 13.35 -17.37 -1.72
C ALA A 385 13.70 -17.83 -0.30
N ILE A 386 14.74 -17.25 0.32
CA ILE A 386 15.10 -17.55 1.72
C ILE A 386 13.90 -17.35 2.64
N LYS A 387 13.16 -16.24 2.49
CA LYS A 387 11.94 -16.02 3.29
C LYS A 387 10.87 -17.06 3.03
N THR A 388 10.64 -17.37 1.75
CA THR A 388 9.64 -18.37 1.34
C THR A 388 9.94 -19.75 1.92
N PHE A 389 11.19 -20.21 1.81
CA PHE A 389 11.62 -21.49 2.37
C PHE A 389 11.54 -21.48 3.90
N ASN A 390 11.85 -20.37 4.56
CA ASN A 390 11.72 -20.26 6.02
C ASN A 390 10.25 -20.28 6.48
N TRP A 391 9.32 -19.70 5.72
CA TRP A 391 7.88 -19.87 5.99
C TRP A 391 7.45 -21.33 5.86
N ILE A 392 7.85 -22.00 4.78
CA ILE A 392 7.55 -23.42 4.57
C ILE A 392 8.18 -24.28 5.68
N GLY A 393 9.43 -24.01 6.06
CA GLY A 393 10.12 -24.72 7.15
C GLY A 393 9.49 -24.49 8.52
N THR A 394 8.92 -23.30 8.75
CA THR A 394 8.12 -23.03 9.96
C THR A 394 6.88 -23.93 10.00
N LEU A 395 6.19 -24.10 8.87
CA LEU A 395 4.99 -24.94 8.73
C LEU A 395 5.28 -26.44 8.70
N TRP A 396 6.46 -26.85 8.25
CA TRP A 396 6.82 -28.25 8.08
C TRP A 396 6.75 -29.02 9.41
N GLY A 397 5.99 -30.12 9.46
CA GLY A 397 5.78 -30.90 10.68
C GLY A 397 4.94 -30.21 11.77
N ALA A 398 4.31 -29.07 11.47
CA ALA A 398 3.44 -28.37 12.41
C ALA A 398 2.03 -28.99 12.49
N ARG A 399 1.37 -28.86 13.64
CA ARG A 399 -0.08 -29.06 13.77
C ARG A 399 -0.79 -27.72 13.62
N ILE A 400 -1.10 -27.35 12.38
CA ILE A 400 -1.57 -26.01 12.03
C ILE A 400 -3.01 -25.78 12.53
N ARG A 401 -3.22 -24.66 13.23
CA ARG A 401 -4.56 -24.15 13.56
C ARG A 401 -5.09 -23.29 12.40
N PHE A 402 -6.01 -23.83 11.59
CA PHE A 402 -6.61 -23.13 10.43
C PHE A 402 -7.69 -22.11 10.84
N THR A 403 -7.25 -21.06 11.52
CA THR A 403 -8.04 -19.86 11.83
C THR A 403 -8.08 -18.90 10.64
N THR A 404 -9.01 -17.94 10.62
CA THR A 404 -9.07 -16.92 9.55
C THR A 404 -7.74 -16.18 9.33
N PRO A 405 -7.03 -15.67 10.36
CA PRO A 405 -5.72 -15.07 10.15
C PRO A 405 -4.71 -16.01 9.50
N MET A 406 -4.70 -17.28 9.91
CA MET A 406 -3.80 -18.29 9.35
C MET A 406 -4.09 -18.57 7.87
N LEU A 407 -5.37 -18.61 7.47
CA LEU A 407 -5.74 -18.79 6.07
C LEU A 407 -5.25 -17.63 5.21
N PHE A 408 -5.46 -16.38 5.64
CA PHE A 408 -4.95 -15.22 4.91
C PHE A 408 -3.41 -15.17 4.88
N ALA A 409 -2.71 -15.60 5.93
CA ALA A 409 -1.25 -15.73 5.95
C ALA A 409 -0.75 -16.81 4.97
N LEU A 410 -1.43 -17.95 4.86
CA LEU A 410 -1.14 -18.96 3.84
C LEU A 410 -1.44 -18.44 2.42
N GLY A 411 -2.55 -17.70 2.26
CA GLY A 411 -2.89 -17.04 1.01
C GLY A 411 -1.86 -16.00 0.57
N PHE A 412 -1.32 -15.23 1.53
CA PHE A 412 -0.17 -14.34 1.30
C PHE A 412 0.99 -15.10 0.68
N VAL A 413 1.42 -16.22 1.30
CA VAL A 413 2.56 -17.01 0.81
C VAL A 413 2.28 -17.54 -0.59
N SER A 414 1.07 -18.05 -0.84
CA SER A 414 0.65 -18.54 -2.17
C SER A 414 0.73 -17.46 -3.24
N LEU A 415 0.14 -16.29 -2.99
CA LEU A 415 0.10 -15.19 -3.94
C LEU A 415 1.49 -14.57 -4.16
N PHE A 416 2.28 -14.46 -3.09
CA PHE A 416 3.65 -13.97 -3.15
C PHE A 416 4.53 -14.87 -4.03
N VAL A 417 4.42 -16.20 -3.89
CA VAL A 417 5.16 -17.14 -4.75
C VAL A 417 4.68 -17.05 -6.20
N ALA A 418 3.36 -17.08 -6.42
CA ALA A 418 2.79 -17.02 -7.76
C ALA A 418 3.19 -15.73 -8.50
N GLY A 419 3.07 -14.57 -7.86
CA GLY A 419 3.50 -13.29 -8.43
C GLY A 419 5.03 -13.15 -8.50
N GLY A 420 5.78 -13.69 -7.54
CA GLY A 420 7.23 -13.65 -7.52
C GLY A 420 7.86 -14.37 -8.72
N ILE A 421 7.32 -15.54 -9.10
CA ILE A 421 7.77 -16.28 -10.28
C ILE A 421 7.59 -15.46 -11.55
N THR A 422 6.46 -14.76 -11.70
CA THR A 422 6.23 -13.91 -12.89
C THR A 422 7.07 -12.65 -12.89
N GLY A 423 7.57 -12.23 -11.72
CA GLY A 423 8.57 -11.15 -11.62
C GLY A 423 9.93 -11.53 -12.19
N LEU A 424 10.32 -12.82 -12.10
CA LEU A 424 11.56 -13.30 -12.73
C LEU A 424 11.49 -13.21 -14.26
N VAL A 425 10.29 -13.39 -14.84
CA VAL A 425 10.05 -13.20 -16.28
C VAL A 425 10.26 -11.74 -16.67
N LEU A 426 9.68 -10.80 -15.93
CA LEU A 426 9.82 -9.36 -16.19
C LEU A 426 11.22 -8.82 -15.84
N GLY A 427 11.95 -9.48 -14.94
CA GLY A 427 13.34 -9.15 -14.64
C GLY A 427 14.31 -9.46 -15.79
N GLN A 428 13.87 -10.17 -16.84
CA GLN A 428 14.66 -10.47 -18.02
C GLN A 428 14.33 -9.51 -19.17
N THR A 429 15.34 -8.79 -19.64
CA THR A 429 15.17 -7.78 -20.71
C THR A 429 14.62 -8.36 -22.01
N SER A 430 14.98 -9.60 -22.36
CA SER A 430 14.53 -10.29 -23.57
C SER A 430 13.05 -10.66 -23.55
N LEU A 431 12.49 -10.94 -22.37
CA LEU A 431 11.07 -11.26 -22.20
C LEU A 431 10.24 -10.01 -21.92
N ASP A 432 10.77 -9.07 -21.12
CA ASP A 432 10.11 -7.80 -20.85
C ASP A 432 9.83 -7.04 -22.15
N PHE A 433 10.69 -7.15 -23.17
CA PHE A 433 10.42 -6.57 -24.49
C PHE A 433 9.01 -6.86 -25.05
N PHE A 434 8.49 -8.07 -24.83
CA PHE A 434 7.16 -8.46 -25.31
C PHE A 434 6.04 -8.16 -24.31
N PHE A 435 6.36 -8.16 -23.02
CA PHE A 435 5.37 -8.04 -21.95
C PHE A 435 5.25 -6.64 -21.37
N HIS A 436 6.21 -5.75 -21.66
CA HIS A 436 6.25 -4.37 -21.18
C HIS A 436 4.95 -3.67 -21.53
N ASP A 437 4.36 -2.98 -20.55
CA ASP A 437 3.09 -2.28 -20.69
C ASP A 437 1.90 -3.12 -21.19
N THR A 438 1.95 -4.44 -21.06
CA THR A 438 0.79 -5.32 -21.28
C THR A 438 0.05 -5.66 -19.98
N TYR A 439 -1.05 -6.41 -20.08
CA TYR A 439 -1.72 -6.99 -18.91
C TYR A 439 -0.84 -7.97 -18.12
N PHE A 440 0.27 -8.48 -18.67
CA PHE A 440 1.20 -9.34 -17.93
C PHE A 440 1.82 -8.59 -16.74
N VAL A 441 2.28 -7.36 -16.97
CA VAL A 441 2.81 -6.48 -15.91
C VAL A 441 1.73 -6.17 -14.88
N THR A 442 0.51 -5.88 -15.35
CA THR A 442 -0.64 -5.63 -14.48
C THR A 442 -0.91 -6.85 -13.57
N ALA A 443 -0.90 -8.05 -14.14
CA ALA A 443 -1.14 -9.30 -13.43
C ALA A 443 -0.06 -9.58 -12.38
N HIS A 444 1.20 -9.51 -12.78
CA HIS A 444 2.36 -9.69 -11.90
C HIS A 444 2.27 -8.76 -10.69
N PHE A 445 2.15 -7.46 -10.94
CA PHE A 445 2.15 -6.44 -9.91
C PHE A 445 0.96 -6.57 -8.95
N HIS A 446 -0.23 -6.91 -9.47
CA HIS A 446 -1.38 -7.14 -8.61
C HIS A 446 -1.28 -8.41 -7.78
N LEU A 447 -0.67 -9.50 -8.26
CA LEU A 447 -0.49 -10.70 -7.43
C LEU A 447 0.49 -10.43 -6.28
N VAL A 448 1.69 -9.92 -6.58
CA VAL A 448 2.77 -9.82 -5.60
C VAL A 448 2.67 -8.59 -4.70
N MET A 449 2.45 -7.40 -5.28
CA MET A 449 2.49 -6.15 -4.52
C MET A 449 1.09 -5.76 -4.07
N GLY A 450 0.11 -5.80 -4.98
CA GLY A 450 -1.27 -5.41 -4.66
C GLY A 450 -1.92 -6.36 -3.65
N VAL A 451 -2.24 -7.57 -4.09
CA VAL A 451 -3.13 -8.48 -3.37
C VAL A 451 -2.40 -9.28 -2.31
N ALA A 452 -1.15 -9.73 -2.51
CA ALA A 452 -0.44 -10.39 -1.41
C ALA A 452 -0.30 -9.44 -0.21
N SER A 453 0.08 -8.17 -0.40
CA SER A 453 0.09 -7.18 0.69
C SER A 453 -1.28 -7.03 1.36
N ILE A 454 -2.37 -6.98 0.58
CA ILE A 454 -3.74 -6.96 1.10
C ILE A 454 -4.08 -8.22 1.92
N PHE A 455 -3.64 -9.39 1.49
CA PHE A 455 -3.79 -10.63 2.27
C PHE A 455 -3.01 -10.56 3.58
N GLY A 456 -1.82 -9.97 3.57
CA GLY A 456 -1.06 -9.67 4.79
C GLY A 456 -1.82 -8.73 5.72
N MET A 457 -2.46 -7.69 5.18
CA MET A 457 -3.31 -6.76 5.94
C MET A 457 -4.58 -7.43 6.48
N PHE A 458 -5.24 -8.30 5.71
CA PHE A 458 -6.39 -9.07 6.21
C PHE A 458 -5.96 -10.02 7.32
N ALA A 459 -4.85 -10.75 7.14
CA ALA A 459 -4.28 -11.61 8.17
C ALA A 459 -4.02 -10.80 9.46
N ALA A 460 -3.33 -9.66 9.34
CA ALA A 460 -3.06 -8.73 10.44
C ALA A 460 -4.36 -8.20 11.08
N THR A 461 -5.35 -7.83 10.28
CA THR A 461 -6.65 -7.36 10.77
C THR A 461 -7.30 -8.44 11.63
N TYR A 462 -7.55 -9.63 11.10
CA TYR A 462 -8.19 -10.71 11.86
C TYR A 462 -7.37 -11.13 13.09
N PHE A 463 -6.03 -11.10 13.00
CA PHE A 463 -5.15 -11.47 14.10
C PHE A 463 -5.19 -10.45 15.24
N TRP A 464 -5.05 -9.17 14.94
CA TRP A 464 -4.96 -8.11 15.93
C TRP A 464 -6.27 -7.41 16.26
N PHE A 465 -7.36 -7.72 15.56
CA PHE A 465 -8.70 -7.19 15.86
C PHE A 465 -9.09 -7.34 17.34
N PRO A 466 -8.87 -8.48 18.01
CA PRO A 466 -9.12 -8.61 19.43
C PRO A 466 -8.40 -7.55 20.25
N LYS A 467 -7.11 -7.32 19.98
CA LYS A 467 -6.29 -6.34 20.70
C LYS A 467 -6.76 -4.90 20.46
N MET A 468 -7.19 -4.57 19.24
CA MET A 468 -7.70 -3.24 18.90
C MET A 468 -9.08 -2.92 19.50
N PHE A 469 -9.99 -3.90 19.55
CA PHE A 469 -11.42 -3.66 19.84
C PHE A 469 -12.00 -4.44 21.02
N GLY A 470 -11.21 -5.28 21.70
CA GLY A 470 -11.67 -6.06 22.86
C GLY A 470 -12.56 -7.26 22.52
N ARG A 471 -12.72 -7.59 21.24
CA ARG A 471 -13.71 -8.57 20.75
C ARG A 471 -13.17 -9.41 19.60
N MET A 472 -13.73 -10.59 19.41
CA MET A 472 -13.41 -11.50 18.30
C MET A 472 -14.28 -11.21 17.08
N MET A 473 -13.69 -11.28 15.88
CA MET A 473 -14.45 -11.32 14.62
C MET A 473 -15.15 -12.66 14.43
N ASN A 474 -16.21 -12.69 13.61
CA ASN A 474 -16.89 -13.93 13.26
C ASN A 474 -16.02 -14.79 12.34
N GLU A 475 -15.70 -16.00 12.79
CA GLU A 475 -14.81 -16.93 12.09
C GLU A 475 -15.42 -17.51 10.80
N SER A 476 -16.72 -17.84 10.79
CA SER A 476 -17.38 -18.39 9.60
C SER A 476 -17.44 -17.37 8.46
N LEU A 477 -17.79 -16.12 8.79
CA LEU A 477 -17.74 -15.02 7.82
C LEU A 477 -16.31 -14.70 7.37
N GLY A 478 -15.34 -14.83 8.28
CA GLY A 478 -13.91 -14.70 7.96
C GLY A 478 -13.42 -15.74 6.95
N LYS A 479 -13.79 -17.00 7.14
CA LYS A 479 -13.48 -18.10 6.21
C LYS A 479 -14.19 -17.97 4.87
N PHE A 480 -15.46 -17.53 4.88
CA PHE A 480 -16.19 -17.23 3.65
C PHE A 480 -15.51 -16.10 2.87
N HIS A 481 -15.17 -15.00 3.55
CA HIS A 481 -14.42 -13.90 2.97
C HIS A 481 -13.09 -14.39 2.37
N PHE A 482 -12.33 -15.19 3.10
CA PHE A 482 -11.07 -15.76 2.60
C PHE A 482 -11.26 -16.54 1.29
N TRP A 483 -12.14 -17.53 1.26
CA TRP A 483 -12.23 -18.44 0.11
C TRP A 483 -12.69 -17.75 -1.17
N ILE A 484 -13.70 -16.90 -1.08
CA ILE A 484 -14.20 -16.18 -2.26
C ILE A 484 -13.14 -15.18 -2.76
N THR A 485 -12.48 -14.46 -1.84
CA THR A 485 -11.40 -13.54 -2.22
C THR A 485 -10.22 -14.31 -2.84
N PHE A 486 -9.76 -15.40 -2.23
CA PHE A 486 -8.61 -16.18 -2.70
C PHE A 486 -8.84 -16.78 -4.10
N LEU A 487 -9.97 -17.45 -4.30
CA LEU A 487 -10.31 -18.02 -5.61
C LEU A 487 -10.57 -16.92 -6.66
N GLY A 488 -11.24 -15.85 -6.25
CA GLY A 488 -11.53 -14.70 -7.10
C GLY A 488 -10.28 -14.00 -7.62
N VAL A 489 -9.26 -13.82 -6.78
CA VAL A 489 -7.98 -13.22 -7.15
C VAL A 489 -7.28 -14.04 -8.24
N TYR A 490 -7.20 -15.37 -8.10
CA TYR A 490 -6.64 -16.21 -9.16
C TYR A 490 -7.50 -16.18 -10.45
N ALA A 491 -8.83 -16.15 -10.31
CA ALA A 491 -9.75 -16.03 -11.43
C ALA A 491 -9.66 -14.67 -12.16
N ILE A 492 -9.06 -13.65 -11.55
CA ILE A 492 -8.80 -12.35 -12.19
C ILE A 492 -7.41 -12.33 -12.82
N PHE A 493 -6.38 -12.63 -12.03
CA PHE A 493 -5.00 -12.31 -12.42
C PHE A 493 -4.29 -13.42 -13.20
N ILE A 494 -4.72 -14.68 -13.11
CA ILE A 494 -4.21 -15.71 -14.04
C ILE A 494 -4.66 -15.39 -15.48
N PRO A 495 -5.95 -15.09 -15.73
CA PRO A 495 -6.38 -14.56 -17.03
C PRO A 495 -5.67 -13.27 -17.46
N PHE A 496 -5.29 -12.37 -16.55
CA PHE A 496 -4.51 -11.19 -16.95
C PHE A 496 -3.13 -11.54 -17.52
N HIS A 497 -2.44 -12.58 -17.00
CA HIS A 497 -1.21 -13.05 -17.63
C HIS A 497 -1.48 -13.55 -19.05
N ALA A 498 -2.59 -14.29 -19.26
CA ALA A 498 -3.00 -14.72 -20.59
C ALA A 498 -3.32 -13.53 -21.52
N MET A 499 -4.03 -12.51 -21.03
CA MET A 499 -4.26 -11.26 -21.78
C MET A 499 -2.95 -10.58 -22.16
N GLY A 500 -1.97 -10.56 -21.25
CA GLY A 500 -0.64 -10.02 -21.53
C GLY A 500 0.10 -10.80 -22.61
N MET A 501 0.03 -12.14 -22.58
CA MET A 501 0.62 -13.01 -23.61
C MET A 501 -0.07 -12.88 -24.98
N LEU A 502 -1.35 -12.50 -25.00
CA LEU A 502 -2.07 -12.14 -26.23
C LEU A 502 -1.68 -10.74 -26.77
N GLY A 503 -0.78 -10.02 -26.09
CA GLY A 503 -0.36 -8.68 -26.47
C GLY A 503 -1.36 -7.59 -26.13
N MET A 504 -2.28 -7.81 -25.18
CA MET A 504 -3.24 -6.78 -24.76
C MET A 504 -2.51 -5.68 -23.97
N PRO A 505 -2.49 -4.43 -24.47
CA PRO A 505 -1.83 -3.33 -23.77
C PRO A 505 -2.67 -2.85 -22.57
N ARG A 506 -2.00 -2.39 -21.52
CA ARG A 506 -2.66 -1.73 -20.38
C ARG A 506 -3.02 -0.29 -20.71
N ARG A 507 -4.00 0.30 -20.00
CA ARG A 507 -4.48 1.69 -20.16
C ARG A 507 -5.25 1.98 -21.46
N TYR A 508 -5.85 0.96 -22.08
CA TYR A 508 -6.74 1.14 -23.22
C TYR A 508 -8.19 1.06 -22.75
N ALA A 509 -9.04 1.98 -23.24
CA ALA A 509 -10.44 2.07 -22.84
C ALA A 509 -11.35 1.10 -23.61
N ASN A 510 -10.91 0.62 -24.77
CA ASN A 510 -11.64 -0.29 -25.63
C ASN A 510 -10.66 -1.22 -26.37
N PHE A 511 -10.94 -2.52 -26.39
CA PHE A 511 -10.15 -3.51 -27.16
C PHE A 511 -10.81 -3.92 -28.48
N GLY A 512 -12.11 -3.65 -28.65
CA GLY A 512 -12.89 -4.12 -29.81
C GLY A 512 -12.48 -3.50 -31.14
N GLU A 513 -11.73 -2.39 -31.10
CA GLU A 513 -11.21 -1.69 -32.28
C GLU A 513 -9.98 -2.37 -32.89
N TYR A 514 -9.30 -3.25 -32.13
CA TYR A 514 -8.10 -3.94 -32.61
C TYR A 514 -8.45 -5.33 -33.15
N GLU A 515 -8.22 -5.55 -34.45
CA GLU A 515 -8.56 -6.81 -35.13
C GLU A 515 -8.06 -8.06 -34.40
N PHE A 516 -6.79 -8.05 -33.97
CA PHE A 516 -6.17 -9.18 -33.28
C PHE A 516 -6.72 -9.44 -31.87
N LEU A 517 -7.47 -8.49 -31.28
CA LEU A 517 -8.07 -8.60 -29.95
C LEU A 517 -9.59 -8.80 -29.97
N LYS A 518 -10.25 -8.79 -31.13
CA LYS A 518 -11.72 -8.93 -31.22
C LYS A 518 -12.24 -10.18 -30.53
N ASN A 519 -11.51 -11.29 -30.64
CA ASN A 519 -11.88 -12.58 -30.03
C ASN A 519 -11.59 -12.66 -28.51
N SER A 520 -10.97 -11.64 -27.91
CA SER A 520 -10.64 -11.62 -26.48
C SER A 520 -11.80 -11.19 -25.57
N HIS A 521 -12.93 -10.74 -26.13
CA HIS A 521 -14.05 -10.19 -25.38
C HIS A 521 -14.58 -11.13 -24.29
N GLY A 522 -14.72 -12.44 -24.59
CA GLY A 522 -15.17 -13.43 -23.59
C GLY A 522 -14.24 -13.52 -22.38
N LEU A 523 -12.93 -13.41 -22.60
CA LEU A 523 -11.93 -13.38 -21.52
C LEU A 523 -12.03 -12.09 -20.70
N VAL A 524 -12.24 -10.94 -21.35
CA VAL A 524 -12.44 -9.65 -20.68
C VAL A 524 -13.70 -9.67 -19.81
N ALA A 525 -14.82 -10.15 -20.35
CA ALA A 525 -16.08 -10.28 -19.64
C ALA A 525 -15.97 -11.23 -18.44
N PHE A 526 -15.34 -12.39 -18.62
CA PHE A 526 -15.09 -13.34 -17.52
C PHE A 526 -14.36 -12.69 -16.36
N VAL A 527 -13.25 -12.01 -16.64
CA VAL A 527 -12.46 -11.37 -15.58
C VAL A 527 -13.24 -10.23 -14.90
N THR A 528 -14.10 -9.54 -15.63
CA THR A 528 -14.96 -8.50 -15.03
C THR A 528 -15.98 -9.09 -14.09
N VAL A 529 -16.62 -10.21 -14.44
CA VAL A 529 -17.53 -10.91 -13.52
C VAL A 529 -16.77 -11.41 -12.29
N ALA A 530 -15.59 -12.02 -12.48
CA ALA A 530 -14.74 -12.45 -11.37
C ALA A 530 -14.35 -11.28 -10.46
N ALA A 531 -13.98 -10.12 -11.04
CA ALA A 531 -13.67 -8.91 -10.30
C ALA A 531 -14.88 -8.41 -9.49
N ILE A 532 -16.06 -8.30 -10.10
CA ILE A 532 -17.28 -7.85 -9.42
C ILE A 532 -17.61 -8.76 -8.22
N VAL A 533 -17.56 -10.09 -8.40
CA VAL A 533 -17.81 -11.05 -7.31
C VAL A 533 -16.78 -10.90 -6.19
N THR A 534 -15.50 -10.75 -6.56
CA THR A 534 -14.40 -10.58 -5.59
C THR A 534 -14.50 -9.26 -4.82
N VAL A 535 -14.95 -8.18 -5.48
CA VAL A 535 -15.21 -6.90 -4.81
C VAL A 535 -16.44 -6.99 -3.91
N ALA A 536 -17.50 -7.66 -4.36
CA ALA A 536 -18.75 -7.79 -3.61
C ALA A 536 -18.53 -8.50 -2.26
N VAL A 537 -17.66 -9.53 -2.21
CA VAL A 537 -17.38 -10.21 -0.93
C VAL A 537 -16.65 -9.32 0.08
N GLN A 538 -16.00 -8.24 -0.35
CA GLN A 538 -15.42 -7.27 0.58
C GLN A 538 -16.49 -6.63 1.46
N ILE A 539 -17.74 -6.51 0.98
CA ILE A 539 -18.87 -6.04 1.81
C ILE A 539 -19.08 -6.95 3.02
N VAL A 540 -18.89 -8.27 2.86
CA VAL A 540 -18.96 -9.23 3.98
C VAL A 540 -17.82 -9.01 4.97
N PHE A 541 -16.63 -8.66 4.50
CA PHE A 541 -15.53 -8.24 5.36
C PHE A 541 -15.87 -6.98 6.15
N TYR A 542 -16.34 -5.91 5.51
CA TYR A 542 -16.76 -4.67 6.18
C TYR A 542 -17.87 -4.93 7.21
N PHE A 543 -18.87 -5.74 6.84
CA PHE A 543 -19.92 -6.13 7.76
C PHE A 543 -19.35 -6.86 8.98
N ASN A 544 -18.49 -7.87 8.78
CA ASN A 544 -17.87 -8.61 9.87
C ASN A 544 -17.01 -7.71 10.76
N LEU A 545 -16.23 -6.80 10.16
CA LEU A 545 -15.42 -5.81 10.87
C LEU A 545 -16.28 -4.92 11.75
N VAL A 546 -17.28 -4.24 11.17
CA VAL A 546 -18.12 -3.28 11.88
C VAL A 546 -19.01 -3.96 12.91
N TRP A 547 -19.69 -5.04 12.54
CA TRP A 547 -20.54 -5.79 13.45
C TRP A 547 -19.76 -6.32 14.66
N SER A 548 -18.58 -6.90 14.42
CA SER A 548 -17.79 -7.51 15.50
C SER A 548 -17.22 -6.49 16.48
N MET A 549 -16.99 -5.23 16.06
CA MET A 549 -16.55 -4.16 16.97
C MET A 549 -17.57 -3.92 18.09
N PHE A 550 -18.86 -4.06 17.79
CA PHE A 550 -19.94 -3.80 18.76
C PHE A 550 -20.55 -5.06 19.36
N LYS A 551 -20.65 -6.14 18.58
CA LYS A 551 -21.41 -7.35 18.91
C LYS A 551 -20.58 -8.64 18.93
N GLY A 552 -19.28 -8.57 18.61
CA GLY A 552 -18.38 -9.72 18.65
C GLY A 552 -18.24 -10.29 20.07
N LYS A 553 -17.85 -11.57 20.21
CA LYS A 553 -17.60 -12.17 21.53
C LYS A 553 -16.44 -11.43 22.21
N LYS A 554 -16.53 -11.17 23.52
CA LYS A 554 -15.41 -10.56 24.26
C LYS A 554 -14.16 -11.43 24.13
N ALA A 555 -13.03 -10.79 23.83
CA ALA A 555 -11.75 -11.47 23.76
C ALA A 555 -11.10 -11.50 25.15
N ASN A 556 -10.32 -12.54 25.43
CA ASN A 556 -9.32 -12.51 26.50
C ASN A 556 -8.08 -11.73 26.04
N ASP A 557 -7.11 -11.52 26.94
CA ASP A 557 -5.91 -10.73 26.65
C ASP A 557 -4.98 -11.37 25.61
N ASN A 558 -4.97 -12.72 25.57
CA ASN A 558 -4.19 -13.53 24.63
C ASN A 558 -5.05 -14.67 24.03
N PRO A 559 -5.95 -14.38 23.07
CA PRO A 559 -6.83 -15.39 22.46
C PRO A 559 -6.10 -16.41 21.61
N TRP A 560 -4.89 -16.08 21.17
CA TRP A 560 -4.12 -16.89 20.24
C TRP A 560 -3.00 -17.67 20.90
N GLU A 561 -2.81 -17.51 22.22
CA GLU A 561 -1.69 -18.08 22.96
C GLU A 561 -0.35 -17.70 22.31
N ALA A 562 -0.25 -16.47 21.83
CA ALA A 562 0.94 -15.93 21.19
C ALA A 562 2.01 -15.58 22.24
N THR A 563 3.26 -15.37 21.79
CA THR A 563 4.45 -15.29 22.64
C THR A 563 4.98 -13.87 22.85
N THR A 564 4.61 -12.91 22.00
CA THR A 564 5.18 -11.55 22.00
C THR A 564 4.47 -10.59 22.96
N LEU A 565 5.11 -9.45 23.25
CA LEU A 565 4.70 -8.49 24.28
C LEU A 565 3.31 -7.88 24.07
N GLU A 566 2.82 -7.74 22.84
CA GLU A 566 1.47 -7.20 22.63
C GLU A 566 0.35 -8.09 23.20
N TRP A 567 0.67 -9.34 23.49
CA TRP A 567 -0.24 -10.31 24.09
C TRP A 567 -0.05 -10.47 25.61
N THR A 568 0.84 -9.70 26.24
CA THR A 568 0.93 -9.59 27.72
C THR A 568 0.04 -8.49 28.28
N THR A 569 -0.40 -7.55 27.44
CA THR A 569 -1.20 -6.39 27.83
C THR A 569 -2.69 -6.71 27.87
N ALA A 570 -3.47 -5.86 28.56
CA ALA A 570 -4.92 -5.92 28.52
C ALA A 570 -5.48 -5.78 27.09
N THR A 571 -6.71 -6.23 26.87
CA THR A 571 -7.40 -6.15 25.58
C THR A 571 -8.69 -5.32 25.68
N PRO A 572 -8.73 -4.08 25.15
CA PRO A 572 -7.62 -3.31 24.55
C PRO A 572 -6.56 -2.82 25.56
N PRO A 573 -5.34 -2.46 25.12
CA PRO A 573 -4.27 -1.97 26.01
C PRO A 573 -4.64 -0.66 26.72
N PRO A 574 -4.12 -0.42 27.94
CA PRO A 574 -4.20 0.88 28.60
C PRO A 574 -3.42 1.96 27.82
N HIS A 575 -3.58 3.22 28.23
CA HIS A 575 -2.98 4.36 27.52
C HIS A 575 -1.44 4.25 27.41
N ASP A 576 -0.78 3.84 28.48
CA ASP A 576 0.67 3.62 28.59
C ASP A 576 1.11 2.20 28.18
N ASN A 577 0.22 1.44 27.54
CA ASN A 577 0.38 0.04 27.11
C ASN A 577 0.54 -1.00 28.22
N PHE A 578 1.34 -0.73 29.25
CA PHE A 578 1.72 -1.69 30.29
C PHE A 578 1.32 -1.29 31.72
N ALA A 579 0.41 -0.32 31.90
CA ALA A 579 -0.15 0.08 33.20
C ALA A 579 0.93 0.42 34.25
N GLY A 580 1.96 1.16 33.85
CA GLY A 580 3.06 1.59 34.70
C GLY A 580 4.15 0.53 34.94
N HIS A 581 4.02 -0.66 34.37
CA HIS A 581 5.02 -1.73 34.47
C HIS A 581 5.92 -1.78 33.24
N GLU A 582 7.21 -1.52 33.38
CA GLU A 582 8.15 -1.73 32.28
C GLU A 582 8.43 -3.25 32.13
N PRO A 583 8.09 -3.87 30.98
CA PRO A 583 8.36 -5.29 30.77
C PRO A 583 9.87 -5.56 30.72
N VAL A 584 10.33 -6.77 31.04
CA VAL A 584 11.74 -7.15 30.83
C VAL A 584 11.76 -8.39 29.96
N VAL A 585 12.47 -8.30 28.84
CA VAL A 585 12.55 -9.39 27.86
C VAL A 585 13.74 -10.29 28.16
N TYR A 586 13.47 -11.59 28.27
CA TYR A 586 14.49 -12.59 28.59
C TYR A 586 14.80 -13.51 27.42
N ARG A 587 13.90 -13.64 26.44
CA ARG A 587 13.99 -14.65 25.37
C ARG A 587 13.55 -14.12 23.99
N GLY A 588 13.53 -15.01 23.00
CA GLY A 588 13.13 -14.67 21.64
C GLY A 588 11.62 -14.43 21.49
N PRO A 589 11.19 -13.87 20.35
CA PRO A 589 9.78 -13.51 20.13
C PRO A 589 8.88 -14.70 19.77
N TYR A 590 9.43 -15.87 19.44
CA TYR A 590 8.69 -17.03 18.91
C TYR A 590 8.99 -18.33 19.68
N GLU A 591 9.04 -18.25 21.01
CA GLU A 591 9.34 -19.40 21.88
C GLU A 591 8.13 -20.32 22.06
N PHE A 592 7.88 -21.12 21.02
CA PHE A 592 6.91 -22.22 21.05
C PHE A 592 7.60 -23.57 21.24
N SER A 593 6.93 -24.49 21.93
CA SER A 593 7.35 -25.88 22.16
C SER A 593 8.75 -25.99 22.79
N VAL A 594 9.08 -25.09 23.73
CA VAL A 594 10.36 -25.10 24.45
C VAL A 594 10.46 -26.38 25.30
N PRO A 595 11.53 -27.20 25.16
CA PRO A 595 11.68 -28.42 25.95
C PRO A 595 11.65 -28.15 27.45
N GLY A 596 10.82 -28.90 28.18
CA GLY A 596 10.68 -28.77 29.64
C GLY A 596 9.74 -27.63 30.10
N ALA A 597 9.18 -26.82 29.20
CA ALA A 597 8.17 -25.84 29.56
C ALA A 597 6.80 -26.51 29.83
N SER A 598 6.03 -25.96 30.78
CA SER A 598 4.72 -26.49 31.15
C SER A 598 3.61 -26.21 30.11
N LYS A 599 3.85 -25.25 29.21
CA LYS A 599 2.95 -24.88 28.12
C LYS A 599 3.71 -24.96 26.80
N ASP A 600 2.95 -25.10 25.70
CA ASP A 600 3.49 -25.11 24.34
C ASP A 600 3.91 -23.72 23.84
N PHE A 601 3.73 -22.66 24.62
CA PHE A 601 4.20 -21.31 24.35
C PHE A 601 4.74 -20.65 25.61
N THR A 602 5.74 -19.82 25.43
CA THR A 602 6.41 -19.11 26.52
C THR A 602 6.51 -17.62 26.15
N MET A 603 5.95 -16.75 26.99
CA MET A 603 5.98 -15.29 26.74
C MET A 603 7.41 -14.77 26.70
N GLN A 604 7.66 -13.80 25.82
CA GLN A 604 8.96 -13.19 25.56
C GLN A 604 9.59 -12.49 26.77
#